data_AF-A0A927PPJ4-F1
#
_entry.id   AF-A0A927PPJ4-F1
#
_cell.length_a   1.000
_cell.length_b   1.000
_cell.length_c   1.000
_cell.angle_alpha   90.00
_cell.angle_beta   90.00
_cell.angle_gamma   90.00
#
_symmetry.space_group_name_H-M   'P 1'
#
loop_
_entity.id
_entity.type
_entity.pdbx_description
1 polymer ?
#
loop_
_entity_poly.entity_id
_entity_poly.type
_entity_poly.pdbx_seq_one_letter_code
_entity_poly.pdbx_strand_id
1 'polypeptide(L)'
;MRPLILLSTCLFVAACGFGTSAPTVIDGSSATAFDQTLKAAKADLGPKDRLKFEAALSEFKARTFARADSRQEYQRLLRKGLNGLTAPRIVEQFDRDVDRVGGQAADAVFDAKRALNGK
;
A
#
# COMPACT_ATOMS: atom_id res chain seq x y z
N MET A 1 -26.05 -9.61 -49.87
CA MET A 1 -25.98 -8.23 -49.34
C MET A 1 -26.60 -8.23 -47.94
N ARG A 2 -25.79 -8.04 -46.89
CA ARG A 2 -26.23 -7.68 -45.51
C ARG A 2 -26.81 -6.26 -45.56
N PRO A 3 -27.80 -5.86 -44.72
CA PRO A 3 -27.67 -5.72 -43.25
C PRO A 3 -28.99 -6.10 -42.52
N LEU A 4 -29.17 -6.17 -41.21
CA LEU A 4 -28.84 -5.25 -40.12
C LEU A 4 -28.91 -6.09 -38.83
N ILE A 5 -27.81 -6.15 -38.08
CA ILE A 5 -27.74 -6.87 -36.82
C ILE A 5 -28.41 -5.99 -35.76
N LEU A 6 -29.48 -6.53 -35.16
CA LEU A 6 -30.05 -6.09 -33.89
C LEU A 6 -28.95 -6.05 -32.82
N LEU A 7 -28.53 -4.85 -32.41
CA LEU A 7 -27.68 -4.66 -31.24
C LEU A 7 -28.51 -4.02 -30.13
N SER A 8 -29.14 -4.90 -29.38
CA SER A 8 -29.81 -4.65 -28.12
C SER A 8 -28.79 -4.16 -27.08
N THR A 9 -29.02 -2.94 -26.60
CA THR A 9 -28.83 -2.48 -25.21
C THR A 9 -28.03 -3.38 -24.26
N CYS A 10 -26.81 -2.96 -23.92
CA CYS A 10 -26.23 -3.20 -22.60
C CYS A 10 -26.10 -1.86 -21.89
N LEU A 11 -27.19 -1.44 -21.22
CA LEU A 11 -27.18 -0.32 -20.30
C LEU A 11 -26.20 -0.62 -19.16
N PHE A 12 -25.34 0.36 -18.90
CA PHE A 12 -24.61 0.54 -17.65
C PHE A 12 -25.57 0.46 -16.46
N VAL A 13 -25.53 -0.63 -15.70
CA VAL A 13 -26.04 -0.69 -14.33
C VAL A 13 -25.02 -1.42 -13.45
N ALA A 14 -23.90 -0.74 -13.18
CA ALA A 14 -23.09 -1.03 -12.01
C ALA A 14 -23.56 -0.09 -10.89
N ALA A 15 -24.75 -0.37 -10.37
CA ALA A 15 -25.28 0.26 -9.16
C ALA A 15 -25.51 -0.83 -8.11
N CYS A 16 -24.43 -1.24 -7.46
CA CYS A 16 -24.48 -2.04 -6.23
C CYS A 16 -23.54 -1.38 -5.20
N GLY A 17 -24.12 -0.76 -4.18
CA GLY A 17 -23.41 -0.39 -2.95
C GLY A 17 -23.32 1.11 -2.64
N PHE A 18 -24.42 1.72 -2.20
CA PHE A 18 -24.35 2.94 -1.38
C PHE A 18 -23.90 2.55 0.03
N GLY A 19 -22.69 2.95 0.43
CA GLY A 19 -22.16 2.82 1.79
C GLY A 19 -20.80 2.14 1.81
N THR A 20 -19.73 2.95 1.83
CA THR A 20 -18.31 2.55 1.70
C THR A 20 -18.01 1.75 0.43
N SER A 21 -17.66 2.47 -0.65
CA SER A 21 -16.91 1.89 -1.77
C SER A 21 -15.78 1.03 -1.20
N ALA A 22 -15.71 -0.24 -1.63
CA ALA A 22 -14.64 -1.13 -1.19
C ALA A 22 -13.27 -0.44 -1.37
N PRO A 23 -12.31 -0.63 -0.46
CA PRO A 23 -11.03 0.05 -0.54
C PRO A 23 -10.36 -0.22 -1.90
N THR A 24 -9.82 0.83 -2.50
CA THR A 24 -9.13 0.72 -3.79
C THR A 24 -7.93 -0.21 -3.66
N VAL A 25 -7.88 -1.19 -4.56
CA VAL A 25 -6.74 -2.11 -4.69
C VAL A 25 -5.72 -1.49 -5.63
N ILE A 26 -4.46 -1.44 -5.20
CA ILE A 26 -3.34 -0.94 -6.00
C ILE A 26 -3.02 -1.95 -7.12
N ASP A 27 -3.03 -1.49 -8.36
CA ASP A 27 -2.69 -2.26 -9.55
C ASP A 27 -1.27 -1.95 -10.03
N GLY A 28 -0.34 -2.88 -9.81
CA GLY A 28 1.05 -2.77 -10.24
C GLY A 28 1.34 -3.24 -11.68
N SER A 29 0.33 -3.68 -12.44
CA SER A 29 0.50 -4.28 -13.79
C SER A 29 1.18 -3.33 -14.78
N SER A 30 0.87 -2.04 -14.70
CA SER A 30 1.46 -0.98 -15.53
C SER A 30 1.82 0.24 -14.70
N ALA A 31 2.67 1.14 -15.23
CA ALA A 31 3.01 2.38 -14.53
C ALA A 31 1.77 3.27 -14.36
N THR A 32 0.97 3.42 -15.41
CA THR A 32 -0.24 4.24 -15.41
C THR A 32 -1.29 3.72 -14.42
N ALA A 33 -1.57 2.40 -14.44
CA ALA A 33 -2.52 1.81 -13.50
C ALA A 33 -2.05 1.96 -12.06
N PHE A 34 -0.75 1.79 -11.82
CA PHE A 34 -0.16 1.95 -10.50
C PHE A 34 -0.32 3.36 -9.96
N ASP A 35 0.05 4.38 -10.74
CA ASP A 35 -0.04 5.77 -10.29
C ASP A 35 -1.49 6.19 -10.03
N GLN A 36 -2.43 5.75 -10.88
CA GLN A 36 -3.86 6.03 -10.72
C GLN A 36 -4.44 5.35 -9.48
N THR A 37 -4.21 4.04 -9.33
CA THR A 37 -4.77 3.26 -8.22
C THR A 37 -4.11 3.57 -6.89
N LEU A 38 -2.81 3.89 -6.85
CA LEU A 38 -2.13 4.34 -5.64
C LEU A 38 -2.69 5.67 -5.14
N LYS A 39 -2.95 6.62 -6.06
CA LYS A 39 -3.57 7.90 -5.74
C LYS A 39 -5.00 7.71 -5.21
N ALA A 40 -5.78 6.85 -5.84
CA ALA A 40 -7.13 6.52 -5.40
C ALA A 40 -7.13 5.82 -4.02
N ALA A 41 -6.26 4.83 -3.81
CA ALA A 41 -6.11 4.17 -2.51
C ALA A 41 -5.76 5.16 -1.38
N LYS A 42 -4.90 6.15 -1.64
CA LYS A 42 -4.61 7.22 -0.67
C LYS A 42 -5.83 8.12 -0.39
N ALA A 43 -6.70 8.33 -1.38
CA ALA A 43 -7.91 9.12 -1.23
C ALA A 43 -8.94 8.43 -0.32
N ASP A 44 -8.92 7.10 -0.22
CA ASP A 44 -9.78 6.31 0.68
C ASP A 44 -9.44 6.50 2.17
N LEU A 45 -8.28 7.09 2.48
CA LEU A 45 -7.83 7.30 3.86
C LEU A 45 -8.26 8.64 4.45
N GLY A 46 -8.63 8.62 5.73
CA GLY A 46 -8.76 9.82 6.56
C GLY A 46 -7.41 10.51 6.84
N PRO A 47 -7.42 11.75 7.37
CA PRO A 47 -6.19 12.55 7.54
C PRO A 47 -5.10 11.89 8.38
N LYS A 48 -5.46 11.23 9.49
CA LYS A 48 -4.52 10.54 10.38
C LYS A 48 -3.83 9.37 9.67
N ASP A 49 -4.61 8.50 9.03
CA ASP A 49 -4.09 7.31 8.37
C ASP A 49 -3.32 7.65 7.10
N ARG A 50 -3.64 8.79 6.46
CA ARG A 50 -2.88 9.30 5.32
C ARG A 50 -1.43 9.63 5.69
N LEU A 51 -1.17 10.18 6.87
CA LEU A 51 0.20 10.42 7.34
C LEU A 51 0.96 9.11 7.57
N LYS A 52 0.30 8.13 8.19
CA LYS A 52 0.88 6.79 8.38
C LYS A 52 1.18 6.10 7.06
N PHE A 53 0.26 6.20 6.11
CA PHE A 53 0.43 5.65 4.77
C PHE A 53 1.64 6.28 4.04
N GLU A 54 1.82 7.60 4.12
CA GLU A 54 2.99 8.25 3.53
C GLU A 54 4.29 7.82 4.21
N ALA A 55 4.31 7.67 5.53
CA ALA A 55 5.46 7.15 6.25
C ALA A 55 5.79 5.71 5.81
N ALA A 56 4.79 4.84 5.76
CA ALA A 56 4.91 3.46 5.29
C ALA A 56 5.42 3.40 3.84
N LEU A 57 4.88 4.24 2.96
CA LEU A 57 5.29 4.30 1.56
C LEU A 57 6.72 4.81 1.40
N SER A 58 7.12 5.81 2.20
CA SER A 58 8.50 6.33 2.21
C SER A 58 9.49 5.26 2.65
N GLU A 59 9.18 4.55 3.74
CA GLU A 59 10.00 3.44 4.25
C GLU A 59 10.10 2.30 3.21
N PHE A 60 8.98 1.93 2.59
CA PHE A 60 8.96 0.93 1.53
C PHE A 60 9.80 1.35 0.32
N LYS A 61 9.71 2.62 -0.10
CA LYS A 61 10.54 3.17 -1.19
C LYS A 61 12.03 3.12 -0.84
N ALA A 62 12.41 3.53 0.37
CA ALA A 62 13.80 3.50 0.82
C ALA A 62 14.38 2.08 0.83
N ARG A 63 13.65 1.11 1.40
CA ARG A 63 14.06 -0.31 1.40
C ARG A 63 14.14 -0.89 -0.02
N THR A 64 13.21 -0.50 -0.88
CA THR A 64 13.20 -0.96 -2.29
C THR A 64 14.39 -0.37 -3.05
N PHE A 65 14.69 0.91 -2.82
CA PHE A 65 15.83 1.60 -3.44
C PHE A 65 17.15 0.94 -3.04
N ALA A 66 17.34 0.63 -1.76
CA ALA A 66 18.54 -0.04 -1.26
C ALA A 66 18.76 -1.45 -1.85
N ARG A 67 17.73 -2.08 -2.42
CA ARG A 67 17.80 -3.43 -3.01
C ARG A 67 17.85 -3.44 -4.54
N ALA A 68 17.59 -2.31 -5.19
CA ALA A 68 17.46 -2.26 -6.64
C ALA A 68 18.80 -1.88 -7.29
N ASP A 69 19.21 -2.63 -8.32
CA ASP A 69 20.47 -2.37 -9.03
C ASP A 69 20.32 -1.29 -10.11
N SER A 70 19.09 -0.90 -10.44
CA SER A 70 18.79 0.12 -11.44
C SER A 70 17.46 0.83 -11.18
N ARG A 71 17.27 1.99 -11.82
CA ARG A 71 16.00 2.74 -11.75
C ARG A 71 14.81 1.94 -12.29
N GLN A 72 15.01 1.20 -13.38
CA GLN A 72 13.95 0.38 -13.98
C GLN A 72 13.56 -0.76 -13.05
N GLU A 73 14.55 -1.40 -12.43
CA GLU A 73 14.30 -2.43 -11.43
C GLU A 73 13.60 -1.88 -10.19
N TYR A 74 14.04 -0.73 -9.69
CA TYR A 74 13.39 -0.05 -8.57
C TYR A 74 11.90 0.17 -8.84
N GLN A 75 11.54 0.70 -10.01
CA GLN A 75 10.14 0.90 -10.37
C GLN A 75 9.36 -0.40 -10.50
N ARG A 76 9.99 -1.46 -11.02
CA ARG A 76 9.38 -2.80 -11.11
C ARG A 76 9.12 -3.38 -9.72
N LEU A 77 10.09 -3.31 -8.82
CA LEU A 77 9.98 -3.82 -7.45
C LEU A 77 8.95 -3.04 -6.65
N LEU A 78 8.92 -1.71 -6.80
CA LEU A 78 7.95 -0.84 -6.14
C LEU A 78 6.52 -1.23 -6.52
N ARG A 79 6.24 -1.34 -7.83
CA ARG A 79 4.92 -1.76 -8.33
C ARG A 79 4.57 -3.17 -7.88
N LYS A 80 5.50 -4.11 -8.02
CA LYS A 80 5.27 -5.52 -7.65
C LYS A 80 4.97 -5.68 -6.16
N GLY A 81 5.69 -4.96 -5.29
CA GLY A 81 5.54 -5.10 -3.84
C GLY A 81 4.28 -4.45 -3.27
N LEU A 82 3.68 -3.50 -4.00
CA LEU A 82 2.44 -2.84 -3.60
C LEU A 82 1.21 -3.37 -4.35
N ASN A 83 1.40 -4.15 -5.42
CA ASN A 83 0.33 -4.74 -6.20
C ASN A 83 -0.59 -5.62 -5.33
N GLY A 84 -1.89 -5.43 -5.46
CA GLY A 84 -2.91 -6.18 -4.72
C GLY A 84 -3.13 -5.69 -3.28
N LEU A 85 -2.41 -4.66 -2.83
CA LEU A 85 -2.61 -4.08 -1.51
C LEU A 85 -3.62 -2.94 -1.55
N THR A 86 -4.28 -2.72 -0.41
CA THR A 86 -5.13 -1.55 -0.17
C THR A 86 -4.42 -0.61 0.79
N ALA A 87 -4.76 0.68 0.77
CA ALA A 87 -4.15 1.66 1.66
C ALA A 87 -4.36 1.35 3.16
N PRO A 88 -5.57 0.94 3.63
CA PRO A 88 -5.75 0.51 5.02
C PRO A 88 -4.83 -0.65 5.42
N ARG A 89 -4.63 -1.63 4.55
CA ARG A 89 -3.75 -2.78 4.82
C ARG A 89 -2.28 -2.36 4.95
N ILE A 90 -1.85 -1.37 4.17
CA ILE A 90 -0.50 -0.81 4.26
C ILE A 90 -0.31 -0.08 5.60
N VAL A 91 -1.30 0.71 6.03
CA VAL A 91 -1.27 1.41 7.33
C VAL A 91 -1.25 0.42 8.48
N GLU A 92 -2.08 -0.61 8.44
CA GLU A 92 -2.14 -1.66 9.47
C GLU A 92 -0.81 -2.41 9.60
N GLN A 93 -0.17 -2.71 8.47
CA GLN A 93 1.16 -3.33 8.48
C GLN A 93 2.22 -2.40 9.08
N PHE A 94 2.16 -1.11 8.76
CA PHE A 94 3.07 -0.12 9.30
C PHE A 94 2.94 0.01 10.82
N ASP A 95 1.71 0.04 11.34
CA ASP A 95 1.46 0.08 12.79
C ASP A 95 2.09 -1.14 13.48
N ARG A 96 1.88 -2.35 12.93
CA ARG A 96 2.52 -3.58 13.45
C ARG A 96 4.04 -3.50 13.46
N ASP A 97 4.64 -2.95 12.41
CA ASP A 97 6.09 -2.83 12.30
C ASP A 97 6.66 -1.81 13.30
N VAL A 98 5.97 -0.68 13.50
CA VAL A 98 6.34 0.32 14.51
C VAL A 98 6.22 -0.27 15.91
N ASP A 99 5.13 -0.96 16.23
CA ASP A 99 4.92 -1.58 17.54
C ASP A 99 5.99 -2.63 17.84
N ARG A 100 6.33 -3.47 16.84
CA ARG A 100 7.37 -4.48 16.96
C ARG A 100 8.75 -3.87 17.22
N VAL A 101 9.13 -2.85 16.44
CA VAL A 101 10.42 -2.16 16.61
C VAL A 101 10.47 -1.43 17.95
N GLY A 102 9.37 -0.81 18.38
CA GLY A 102 9.26 -0.18 19.68
C GLY A 102 9.47 -1.16 20.83
N GLY A 103 8.85 -2.35 20.76
CA GLY A 103 9.07 -3.43 21.73
C GLY A 103 10.52 -3.89 21.80
N GLN A 104 11.13 -4.17 20.63
CA GLN A 104 12.55 -4.56 20.56
C GLN A 104 13.50 -3.50 21.12
N ALA A 105 13.21 -2.22 20.88
CA ALA A 105 13.99 -1.12 21.44
C ALA A 105 13.84 -1.04 22.97
N ALA A 106 12.63 -1.24 23.50
CA ALA A 106 12.40 -1.27 24.94
C ALA A 106 13.16 -2.43 25.60
N ASP A 107 13.08 -3.63 25.03
CA ASP A 107 13.78 -4.82 25.51
C ASP A 107 15.30 -4.60 25.54
N ALA A 108 15.88 -4.04 24.48
CA ALA A 108 17.30 -3.73 24.40
C ALA A 108 17.76 -2.76 25.51
N VAL A 109 16.94 -1.76 25.86
CA VAL A 109 17.24 -0.82 26.95
C VAL A 109 17.22 -1.54 28.31
N PHE A 110 16.25 -2.42 28.55
CA PHE A 110 16.18 -3.17 29.80
C PHE A 110 17.30 -4.19 29.94
N ASP A 111 17.68 -4.86 28.84
CA ASP A 111 18.81 -5.79 28.81
C ASP A 111 20.13 -5.05 29.08
N ALA A 112 20.33 -3.88 28.48
CA ALA A 112 21.48 -3.03 28.78
C ALA A 112 21.52 -2.61 30.26
N LYS A 113 20.37 -2.19 30.83
CA LYS A 113 20.28 -1.87 32.27
C LYS A 113 20.60 -3.07 33.16
N ARG A 114 20.12 -4.27 32.82
CA ARG A 114 20.41 -5.50 33.57
C ARG A 114 21.89 -5.85 33.49
N ALA A 115 22.52 -5.70 32.33
CA ALA A 115 23.97 -5.91 32.16
C ALA A 115 24.82 -4.92 32.98
N LEU A 116 24.35 -3.68 33.14
CA LEU A 116 25.04 -2.65 33.93
C LEU A 116 24.83 -2.79 35.45
N ASN A 117 23.62 -3.22 35.87
CA ASN A 117 23.26 -3.36 37.29
C ASN A 117 23.53 -4.77 37.86
N GLY A 118 23.89 -5.74 37.02
CA GLY A 118 24.23 -7.12 37.42
C GLY A 118 25.65 -7.29 37.98
N LYS A 119 26.25 -6.22 38.50
CA LYS A 119 27.45 -6.25 39.34
C LYS A 119 27.07 -6.01 40.79
#